data_AF-A0A536NM92-F1
#
_entry.id   AF-A0A536NM92-F1
#
_cell.length_a   1.000
_cell.length_b   1.000
_cell.length_c   1.000
_cell.angle_alpha   90.00
_cell.angle_beta   90.00
_cell.angle_gamma   90.00
#
_symmetry.space_group_name_H-M   'P 1'
#
loop_
_entity.id
_entity.type
_entity.pdbx_description
1 polymer ?
#
loop_
_entity_poly.entity_id
_entity_poly.type
_entity_poly.pdbx_seq_one_letter_code
_entity_poly.pdbx_strand_id
1 'polypeptide(L)'
;MGPRLPALTLAAALLLVAGACSSSSAASASPRATSTPSPGCRAEAPEAGVWQPDRLQVLKPCQRAAGVVVQVIREPDGDRHVWFRVDAGYESLLNAENHFQGKPALLGEITPDCPLATNPPDANAAAECPATDLPIPGPGDHIDIYGPWVLDLDHGWNEIHPVDSIVISDAG
;
A
#
# COMPACT_ATOMS: atom_id res chain seq x y z
N MET A 1 -29.46 48.12 68.24
CA MET A 1 -30.76 47.42 68.21
C MET A 1 -31.65 48.04 67.13
N GLY A 2 -31.95 47.25 66.08
CA GLY A 2 -33.11 47.38 65.17
C GLY A 2 -33.14 48.54 64.15
N PRO A 3 -34.01 48.51 63.11
CA PRO A 3 -34.87 47.41 62.64
C PRO A 3 -34.91 47.17 61.10
N ARG A 4 -35.36 45.96 60.75
CA ARG A 4 -36.18 45.51 59.60
C ARG A 4 -36.21 46.35 58.30
N LEU A 5 -35.88 45.69 57.18
CA LEU A 5 -36.40 46.05 55.85
C LEU A 5 -37.57 45.11 55.46
N PRO A 6 -38.62 45.65 54.82
CA PRO A 6 -39.85 44.94 54.50
C PRO A 6 -39.77 44.19 53.16
N ALA A 7 -40.81 43.38 52.94
CA ALA A 7 -40.94 42.41 51.89
C ALA A 7 -41.64 42.94 50.61
N LEU A 8 -41.62 42.06 49.60
CA LEU A 8 -42.42 42.00 48.37
C LEU A 8 -42.08 42.97 47.23
N THR A 9 -41.79 42.40 46.07
CA THR A 9 -42.72 42.40 44.93
C THR A 9 -42.37 41.28 43.95
N LEU A 10 -43.33 40.39 43.67
CA LEU A 10 -43.34 39.54 42.48
C LEU A 10 -43.55 40.43 41.24
N ALA A 11 -42.82 40.17 40.17
CA ALA A 11 -43.29 40.44 38.81
C ALA A 11 -42.73 39.37 37.87
N ALA A 12 -43.64 38.74 37.14
CA ALA A 12 -43.39 37.62 36.25
C ALA A 12 -43.10 38.09 34.81
N ALA A 13 -42.35 37.23 34.11
CA ALA A 13 -42.37 36.91 32.67
C ALA A 13 -42.06 38.00 31.64
N LEU A 14 -41.09 37.71 30.76
CA LEU A 14 -41.27 37.66 29.29
C LEU A 14 -39.96 37.25 28.57
N LEU A 15 -40.04 36.18 27.74
CA LEU A 15 -39.59 36.06 26.32
C LEU A 15 -38.26 36.78 25.91
N LEU A 16 -37.27 36.23 25.17
CA LEU A 16 -37.27 35.28 24.05
C LEU A 16 -35.81 35.08 23.53
N VAL A 17 -35.58 33.92 22.90
CA VAL A 17 -34.57 33.58 21.86
C VAL A 17 -33.08 33.58 22.26
N ALA A 18 -32.58 32.41 22.64
CA ALA A 18 -31.17 32.07 22.45
C ALA A 18 -30.95 31.70 20.97
N GLY A 19 -30.35 32.62 20.20
CA GLY A 19 -29.91 32.35 18.84
C GLY A 19 -28.71 31.41 18.86
N ALA A 20 -28.94 30.12 18.64
CA ALA A 20 -27.88 29.17 18.37
C ALA A 20 -27.34 29.44 16.95
N CYS A 21 -26.11 29.94 16.86
CA CYS A 21 -25.37 29.97 15.60
C CYS A 21 -24.94 28.54 15.27
N SER A 22 -25.76 27.81 14.52
CA SER A 22 -25.37 26.53 13.93
C SER A 22 -24.38 26.80 12.79
N SER A 23 -23.09 26.76 13.08
CA SER A 23 -22.04 26.70 12.06
C SER A 23 -22.08 25.33 11.38
N SER A 24 -22.92 25.19 10.36
CA SER A 24 -22.85 24.05 9.44
C SER A 24 -21.58 24.17 8.60
N SER A 25 -20.47 23.65 9.11
CA SER A 25 -19.29 23.38 8.29
C SER A 25 -19.63 22.22 7.36
N ALA A 26 -20.12 22.54 6.17
CA ALA A 26 -20.15 21.58 5.07
C ALA A 26 -18.69 21.24 4.73
N ALA A 27 -18.23 20.09 5.20
CA ALA A 27 -16.96 19.53 4.75
C ALA A 27 -17.11 19.21 3.26
N SER A 28 -16.53 20.06 2.41
CA SER A 28 -16.33 19.75 1.00
C SER A 28 -15.46 18.50 0.93
N ALA A 29 -16.08 17.35 0.62
CA ALA A 29 -15.36 16.17 0.20
C ALA A 29 -14.58 16.53 -1.06
N SER A 30 -13.26 16.65 -0.93
CA SER A 30 -12.36 16.81 -2.07
C SER A 30 -12.49 15.56 -2.95
N PRO A 31 -12.72 15.67 -4.27
CA PRO A 31 -12.77 14.50 -5.13
C PRO A 31 -11.42 13.77 -5.06
N ARG A 32 -11.46 12.47 -4.76
CA ARG A 32 -10.30 11.57 -4.77
C ARG A 32 -9.63 11.72 -6.14
N ALA A 33 -8.44 12.30 -6.18
CA ALA A 33 -7.68 12.45 -7.41
C ALA A 33 -7.39 11.05 -7.95
N THR A 34 -8.01 10.69 -9.06
CA THR A 34 -7.62 9.52 -9.86
C THR A 34 -6.35 9.90 -10.59
N SER A 35 -5.21 9.48 -10.06
CA SER A 35 -3.91 9.58 -10.73
C SER A 35 -3.96 8.84 -12.05
N THR A 36 -3.50 9.47 -13.13
CA THR A 36 -3.27 8.78 -14.40
C THR A 36 -2.31 7.62 -14.16
N PRO A 37 -2.63 6.38 -14.59
CA PRO A 37 -1.75 5.25 -14.39
C PRO A 37 -0.40 5.54 -15.05
N SER A 38 0.67 5.32 -14.30
CA SER A 38 2.03 5.36 -14.84
C SER A 38 2.20 4.16 -15.77
N PRO A 39 2.84 4.31 -16.95
CA PRO A 39 3.10 3.17 -17.81
C PRO A 39 3.81 2.04 -17.03
N GLY A 40 3.24 0.83 -17.06
CA GLY A 40 3.79 -0.36 -16.39
C GLY A 40 3.25 -0.64 -14.99
N CYS A 41 2.63 0.34 -14.31
CA CYS A 41 2.03 0.13 -12.99
C CYS A 41 0.50 0.16 -13.07
N ARG A 42 -0.14 -0.51 -12.11
CA ARG A 42 -1.60 -0.51 -11.98
C ARG A 42 -2.13 0.86 -11.57
N ALA A 43 -3.42 1.11 -11.82
CA ALA A 43 -4.07 2.39 -11.50
C ALA A 43 -4.56 2.43 -10.04
N GLU A 44 -4.78 1.25 -9.46
CA GLU A 44 -5.35 1.05 -8.15
C GLU A 44 -4.32 1.28 -7.04
N ALA A 45 -4.80 1.27 -5.80
CA ALA A 45 -3.94 1.48 -4.66
C ALA A 45 -2.88 0.36 -4.58
N PRO A 46 -1.61 0.67 -4.26
CA PRO A 46 -0.54 -0.31 -4.07
C PRO A 46 -0.88 -1.52 -3.21
N GLU A 47 -1.78 -1.34 -2.26
CA GLU A 47 -2.22 -2.36 -1.31
C GLU A 47 -3.46 -3.15 -1.76
N ALA A 48 -4.12 -2.78 -2.87
CA ALA A 48 -5.35 -3.44 -3.30
C ALA A 48 -5.11 -4.90 -3.72
N GLY A 49 -5.93 -5.84 -3.25
CA GLY A 49 -5.78 -7.26 -3.57
C GLY A 49 -4.70 -8.00 -2.78
N VAL A 50 -3.86 -7.30 -2.02
CA VAL A 50 -2.68 -7.87 -1.36
C VAL A 50 -3.03 -8.51 -0.02
N TRP A 51 -2.50 -9.69 0.29
CA TRP A 51 -2.59 -10.28 1.63
C TRP A 51 -1.73 -9.49 2.62
N GLN A 52 -2.19 -9.26 3.86
CA GLN A 52 -1.46 -8.49 4.90
C GLN A 52 -0.92 -7.11 4.43
N PRO A 53 -1.77 -6.23 3.87
CA PRO A 53 -1.33 -4.96 3.30
C PRO A 53 -0.71 -4.00 4.33
N ASP A 54 -1.14 -4.08 5.60
CA ASP A 54 -0.69 -3.18 6.67
C ASP A 54 0.81 -3.31 6.98
N ARG A 55 1.46 -4.42 6.56
CA ARG A 55 2.92 -4.59 6.69
C ARG A 55 3.69 -3.78 5.64
N LEU A 56 3.03 -3.29 4.59
CA LEU A 56 3.70 -2.65 3.46
C LEU A 56 3.64 -1.13 3.59
N GLN A 57 4.81 -0.53 3.85
CA GLN A 57 4.96 0.91 3.77
C GLN A 57 5.32 1.32 2.33
N VAL A 58 4.38 1.94 1.61
CA VAL A 58 4.63 2.44 0.26
C VAL A 58 5.66 3.57 0.25
N LEU A 59 6.80 3.33 -0.40
CA LEU A 59 7.85 4.34 -0.62
C LEU A 59 7.59 5.11 -1.91
N LYS A 60 7.18 4.38 -2.96
CA LYS A 60 6.76 4.96 -4.24
C LYS A 60 5.70 4.07 -4.90
N PRO A 61 4.55 4.62 -5.33
CA PRO A 61 3.45 3.80 -5.86
C PRO A 61 3.75 3.17 -7.22
N CYS A 62 4.72 3.69 -7.95
CA CYS A 62 5.17 3.10 -9.22
C CYS A 62 6.68 3.27 -9.39
N GLN A 63 7.37 2.14 -9.45
CA GLN A 63 8.81 2.07 -9.56
C GLN A 63 9.19 0.99 -10.57
N ARG A 64 10.09 1.33 -11.48
CA ARG A 64 10.77 0.36 -12.35
C ARG A 64 11.92 -0.28 -11.58
N ALA A 65 12.14 -1.58 -11.75
CA ALA A 65 13.37 -2.25 -11.34
C ALA A 65 13.78 -3.22 -12.45
N ALA A 66 15.08 -3.36 -12.68
CA ALA A 66 15.60 -4.31 -13.67
C ALA A 66 16.80 -5.06 -13.10
N GLY A 67 17.03 -6.28 -13.58
CA GLY A 67 18.14 -7.09 -13.12
C GLY A 67 18.06 -8.57 -13.52
N VAL A 68 18.98 -9.38 -12.99
CA VAL A 68 19.08 -10.81 -13.31
C VAL A 68 18.53 -11.65 -12.17
N VAL A 69 17.58 -12.53 -12.48
CA VAL A 69 16.94 -13.44 -11.52
C VAL A 69 17.95 -14.45 -11.00
N VAL A 70 17.98 -14.60 -9.68
CA VAL A 70 18.82 -15.57 -8.97
C VAL A 70 18.00 -16.77 -8.54
N GLN A 71 16.78 -16.55 -8.07
CA GLN A 71 15.90 -17.61 -7.62
C GLN A 71 14.45 -17.17 -7.65
N VAL A 72 13.56 -18.11 -7.99
CA VAL A 72 12.12 -17.95 -7.82
C VAL A 72 11.63 -18.98 -6.81
N ILE A 73 10.92 -18.53 -5.79
CA ILE A 73 10.34 -19.38 -4.75
C ILE A 73 8.82 -19.23 -4.83
N ARG A 74 8.11 -20.36 -4.77
CA ARG A 74 6.65 -20.37 -4.64
C ARG A 74 6.31 -20.43 -3.16
N GLU A 75 5.52 -19.47 -2.72
CA GLU A 75 5.10 -19.37 -1.32
C GLU A 75 3.72 -20.03 -1.10
N PRO A 76 3.37 -20.36 0.17
CA PRO A 76 2.11 -21.02 0.51
C PRO A 76 0.85 -20.21 0.17
N ASP A 77 0.92 -18.88 0.22
CA ASP A 77 -0.11 -17.90 -0.15
C ASP A 77 -0.35 -17.78 -1.66
N GLY A 78 0.43 -18.49 -2.47
CA GLY A 78 0.33 -18.46 -3.92
C GLY A 78 1.28 -17.47 -4.59
N ASP A 79 2.03 -16.68 -3.83
CA ASP A 79 2.98 -15.70 -4.34
C ASP A 79 4.17 -16.37 -5.04
N ARG A 80 4.86 -15.61 -5.88
CA ARG A 80 6.19 -15.95 -6.40
C ARG A 80 7.17 -14.89 -5.93
N HIS A 81 8.01 -15.28 -4.97
CA HIS A 81 9.17 -14.51 -4.57
C HIS A 81 10.26 -14.61 -5.64
N VAL A 82 10.45 -13.55 -6.41
CA VAL A 82 11.48 -13.43 -7.44
C VAL A 82 12.65 -12.63 -6.85
N TRP A 83 13.71 -13.33 -6.44
CA TRP A 83 14.95 -12.70 -5.99
C TRP A 83 15.87 -12.42 -7.17
N PHE A 84 16.31 -11.17 -7.33
CA PHE A 84 17.17 -10.78 -8.45
C PHE A 84 18.29 -9.82 -8.03
N ARG A 85 19.38 -9.82 -8.80
CA ARG A 85 20.47 -8.83 -8.69
C ARG A 85 20.12 -7.66 -9.58
N VAL A 86 19.93 -6.49 -8.99
CA VAL A 86 19.55 -5.29 -9.73
C VAL A 86 20.67 -4.86 -10.70
N ASP A 87 20.28 -4.28 -11.82
CA ASP A 87 21.20 -3.67 -12.77
C ASP A 87 21.88 -2.43 -12.16
N ALA A 88 22.98 -2.02 -12.78
CA ALA A 88 23.65 -0.77 -12.44
C ALA A 88 22.68 0.43 -12.56
N GLY A 89 22.64 1.26 -11.52
CA GLY A 89 21.73 2.41 -11.41
C GLY A 89 20.46 2.14 -10.60
N TYR A 90 20.19 0.89 -10.22
CA TYR A 90 19.06 0.50 -9.37
C TYR A 90 19.44 0.17 -7.92
N GLU A 91 20.71 0.30 -7.55
CA GLU A 91 21.20 -0.03 -6.21
C GLU A 91 20.52 0.80 -5.11
N SER A 92 20.03 1.99 -5.45
CA SER A 92 19.26 2.84 -4.53
C SER A 92 17.91 2.26 -4.11
N LEU A 93 17.43 1.22 -4.79
CA LEU A 93 16.21 0.50 -4.40
C LEU A 93 16.45 -0.44 -3.21
N LEU A 94 17.71 -0.80 -2.95
CA LEU A 94 18.10 -1.69 -1.86
C LEU A 94 18.28 -0.91 -0.57
N ASN A 95 18.01 -1.57 0.56
CA ASN A 95 18.44 -1.14 1.88
C ASN A 95 19.44 -2.16 2.48
N ALA A 96 19.77 -2.01 3.77
CA ALA A 96 20.73 -2.90 4.44
C ALA A 96 20.23 -4.35 4.59
N GLU A 97 18.92 -4.56 4.66
CA GLU A 97 18.28 -5.88 4.81
C GLU A 97 18.02 -6.56 3.45
N ASN A 98 18.22 -5.85 2.34
CA ASN A 98 18.10 -6.41 1.00
C ASN A 98 19.28 -7.33 0.63
N HIS A 99 19.20 -8.59 1.06
CA HIS A 99 20.17 -9.62 0.71
C HIS A 99 19.53 -11.00 0.55
N PHE A 100 20.01 -11.76 -0.42
CA PHE A 100 19.62 -13.15 -0.63
C PHE A 100 20.86 -13.99 -0.85
N GLN A 101 21.00 -15.09 -0.10
CA GLN A 101 22.21 -15.93 -0.10
C GLN A 101 23.50 -15.12 0.16
N GLY A 102 23.42 -14.17 1.10
CA GLY A 102 24.57 -13.35 1.53
C GLY A 102 25.05 -12.32 0.52
N LYS A 103 24.29 -12.02 -0.53
CA LYS A 103 24.61 -10.98 -1.52
C LYS A 103 23.44 -10.02 -1.70
N PRO A 104 23.69 -8.73 -2.04
CA PRO A 104 22.64 -7.75 -2.27
C PRO A 104 21.61 -8.25 -3.28
N ALA A 105 20.32 -8.11 -2.97
CA ALA A 105 19.22 -8.65 -3.78
C ALA A 105 17.95 -7.84 -3.57
N LEU A 106 17.20 -7.56 -4.64
CA LEU A 106 15.83 -7.06 -4.52
C LEU A 106 14.86 -8.24 -4.65
N LEU A 107 13.75 -8.16 -3.92
CA LEU A 107 12.60 -9.05 -4.07
C LEU A 107 11.57 -8.36 -4.97
N GLY A 108 11.11 -9.06 -6.00
CA GLY A 108 9.86 -8.75 -6.69
C GLY A 108 8.85 -9.83 -6.34
N GLU A 109 7.68 -9.43 -5.87
CA GLU A 109 6.63 -10.36 -5.45
C GLU A 109 5.49 -10.35 -6.45
N ILE A 110 5.37 -11.43 -7.22
CA ILE A 110 4.25 -11.63 -8.13
C ILE A 110 3.14 -12.33 -7.33
N THR A 111 2.06 -11.61 -7.08
CA THR A 111 0.93 -12.11 -6.27
C THR A 111 -0.16 -12.73 -7.15
N PRO A 112 -1.03 -13.61 -6.63
CA PRO A 112 -2.30 -13.97 -7.26
C PRO A 112 -3.16 -12.73 -7.58
N ASP A 113 -4.02 -12.85 -8.58
CA ASP A 113 -4.94 -11.80 -9.04
C ASP A 113 -6.21 -11.77 -8.16
N CYS A 114 -6.02 -11.54 -6.85
CA CYS A 114 -7.14 -11.37 -5.93
C CYS A 114 -8.01 -10.16 -6.31
N PRO A 115 -9.34 -10.20 -6.10
CA PRO A 115 -10.21 -9.07 -6.38
C PRO A 115 -9.74 -7.81 -5.65
N LEU A 116 -9.58 -6.69 -6.36
CA LEU A 116 -8.96 -5.46 -5.81
C LEU A 116 -9.75 -4.83 -4.66
N ALA A 117 -11.05 -5.14 -4.57
CA ALA A 117 -11.91 -4.72 -3.45
C ALA A 117 -11.70 -5.57 -2.18
N THR A 118 -10.88 -6.61 -2.27
CA THR A 118 -10.63 -7.56 -1.18
C THR A 118 -9.14 -7.63 -0.91
N ASN A 119 -8.72 -7.38 0.33
CA ASN A 119 -7.47 -7.93 0.83
C ASN A 119 -7.80 -9.30 1.41
N PRO A 120 -7.24 -10.41 0.88
CA PRO A 120 -7.52 -11.73 1.42
C PRO A 120 -7.16 -11.77 2.92
N PRO A 121 -8.03 -12.35 3.76
CA PRO A 121 -7.87 -12.28 5.22
C PRO A 121 -6.72 -13.15 5.76
N ASP A 122 -6.30 -14.16 4.99
CA ASP A 122 -5.21 -15.08 5.33
C ASP A 122 -4.56 -15.66 4.07
N ALA A 123 -3.43 -16.37 4.28
CA ALA A 123 -2.66 -16.99 3.20
C ALA A 123 -3.45 -18.01 2.38
N ASN A 124 -4.37 -18.77 3.00
CA ASN A 124 -5.14 -19.77 2.26
C ASN A 124 -6.13 -19.08 1.31
N ALA A 125 -6.78 -18.03 1.78
CA ALA A 125 -7.66 -17.22 0.94
C ALA A 125 -6.90 -16.51 -0.19
N ALA A 126 -5.67 -16.06 0.05
CA ALA A 126 -4.79 -15.53 -0.99
C ALA A 126 -4.45 -16.60 -2.04
N ALA A 127 -4.11 -17.81 -1.59
CA ALA A 127 -3.74 -18.93 -2.45
C ALA A 127 -4.89 -19.45 -3.32
N GLU A 128 -6.13 -19.19 -2.93
CA GLU A 128 -7.35 -19.52 -3.68
C GLU A 128 -7.72 -18.47 -4.74
N CYS A 129 -7.08 -17.30 -4.74
CA CYS A 129 -7.29 -16.30 -5.77
C CYS A 129 -6.85 -16.83 -7.15
N PRO A 130 -7.41 -16.28 -8.25
CA PRO A 130 -6.94 -16.58 -9.60
C PRO A 130 -5.42 -16.40 -9.71
N ALA A 131 -4.77 -17.30 -10.45
CA ALA A 131 -3.36 -17.13 -10.76
C ALA A 131 -3.15 -15.86 -11.60
N THR A 132 -2.02 -15.20 -11.38
CA THR A 132 -1.60 -14.07 -12.21
C THR A 132 -1.41 -14.46 -13.68
N ASP A 133 -1.74 -13.54 -14.57
CA ASP A 133 -1.40 -13.63 -16.00
C ASP A 133 0.05 -13.20 -16.31
N LEU A 134 0.79 -12.70 -15.31
CA LEU A 134 2.19 -12.32 -15.50
C LEU A 134 3.07 -13.55 -15.74
N PRO A 135 4.01 -13.49 -16.71
CA PRO A 135 4.94 -14.59 -16.91
C PRO A 135 5.88 -14.71 -15.71
N ILE A 136 6.18 -15.94 -15.31
CA ILE A 136 7.09 -16.24 -14.19
C ILE A 136 8.50 -16.49 -14.74
N PRO A 137 9.53 -15.72 -14.35
CA PRO A 137 10.89 -15.89 -14.85
C PRO A 137 11.58 -17.11 -14.24
N GLY A 138 12.65 -17.56 -14.89
CA GLY A 138 13.58 -18.55 -14.39
C GLY A 138 14.87 -17.92 -13.84
N PRO A 139 15.65 -18.65 -13.01
CA PRO A 139 17.00 -18.24 -12.66
C PRO A 139 17.86 -18.02 -13.90
N GLY A 140 18.55 -16.88 -13.95
CA GLY A 140 19.36 -16.46 -15.09
C GLY A 140 18.66 -15.54 -16.08
N ASP A 141 17.32 -15.44 -16.05
CA ASP A 141 16.62 -14.48 -16.90
C ASP A 141 16.91 -13.04 -16.46
N HIS A 142 17.00 -12.13 -17.43
CA HIS A 142 16.96 -10.70 -17.18
C HIS A 142 15.51 -10.22 -17.18
N ILE A 143 15.13 -9.45 -16.16
CA ILE A 143 13.77 -8.93 -15.98
C ILE A 143 13.76 -7.42 -15.95
N ASP A 144 12.66 -6.84 -16.45
CA ASP A 144 12.29 -5.45 -16.29
C ASP A 144 10.87 -5.41 -15.71
N ILE A 145 10.76 -4.98 -14.46
CA ILE A 145 9.51 -5.01 -13.70
C ILE A 145 9.07 -3.62 -13.29
N TYR A 146 7.76 -3.46 -13.14
CA TYR A 146 7.13 -2.30 -12.54
C TYR A 146 6.18 -2.73 -11.44
N GLY A 147 6.06 -1.90 -10.41
CA GLY A 147 5.08 -2.05 -9.34
C GLY A 147 5.33 -1.03 -8.23
N PRO A 148 4.57 -1.10 -7.12
CA PRO A 148 4.86 -0.30 -5.95
C PRO A 148 6.19 -0.73 -5.32
N TRP A 149 7.05 0.25 -5.05
CA TRP A 149 8.23 0.04 -4.22
C TRP A 149 7.85 0.30 -2.78
N VAL A 150 7.97 -0.75 -1.97
CA VAL A 150 7.54 -0.75 -0.57
C VAL A 150 8.67 -1.19 0.34
N LEU A 151 8.58 -0.81 1.61
CA LEU A 151 9.30 -1.43 2.72
C LEU A 151 8.35 -2.45 3.36
N ASP A 152 8.73 -3.72 3.39
CA ASP A 152 8.05 -4.73 4.19
C ASP A 152 8.50 -4.56 5.65
N LEU A 153 7.56 -4.19 6.52
CA LEU A 153 7.82 -3.90 7.94
C LEU A 153 8.05 -5.16 8.79
N ASP A 154 7.62 -6.33 8.33
CA ASP A 154 7.84 -7.61 9.01
C ASP A 154 9.25 -8.15 8.70
N HIS A 155 9.74 -7.94 7.49
CA HIS A 155 11.05 -8.43 7.04
C HIS A 155 12.18 -7.38 7.08
N GLY A 156 11.83 -6.09 6.98
CA GLY A 156 12.78 -4.97 7.02
C GLY A 156 13.45 -4.63 5.68
N TRP A 157 13.22 -5.39 4.61
CA TRP A 157 13.77 -5.12 3.29
C TRP A 157 12.81 -4.30 2.42
N ASN A 158 13.36 -3.68 1.37
CA ASN A 158 12.53 -3.09 0.33
C ASN A 158 12.21 -4.13 -0.76
N GLU A 159 11.09 -3.95 -1.46
CA GLU A 159 10.66 -4.85 -2.53
C GLU A 159 9.75 -4.14 -3.54
N ILE A 160 9.56 -4.78 -4.70
CA ILE A 160 8.47 -4.43 -5.62
C ILE A 160 7.30 -5.37 -5.31
N HIS A 161 6.25 -4.83 -4.68
CA HIS A 161 5.10 -5.62 -4.21
C HIS A 161 3.78 -4.83 -4.36
N PRO A 162 2.80 -5.36 -5.12
CA PRO A 162 2.96 -6.48 -6.04
C PRO A 162 3.73 -6.05 -7.29
N VAL A 163 4.23 -7.00 -8.06
CA VAL A 163 4.67 -6.74 -9.44
C VAL A 163 3.42 -6.52 -10.30
N ASP A 164 3.33 -5.36 -10.96
CA ASP A 164 2.22 -4.99 -11.85
C ASP A 164 2.49 -5.39 -13.30
N SER A 165 3.76 -5.36 -13.72
CA SER A 165 4.17 -5.85 -15.03
C SER A 165 5.60 -6.34 -15.02
N ILE A 166 5.89 -7.26 -15.95
CA ILE A 166 7.20 -7.88 -16.12
C ILE A 166 7.46 -8.14 -17.59
N VAL A 167 8.67 -7.82 -18.03
CA VAL A 167 9.25 -8.27 -19.29
C VAL A 167 10.44 -9.16 -18.97
N ILE A 168 10.51 -10.32 -19.63
CA ILE A 168 11.58 -11.29 -19.48
C ILE A 168 12.41 -11.30 -20.77
N SER A 169 13.73 -11.28 -20.62
CA SER A 169 14.70 -11.39 -21.71
C SER A 169 15.88 -12.27 -21.30
N ASP A 170 16.54 -12.90 -22.28
CA ASP A 170 17.73 -13.70 -22.00
C ASP A 170 18.84 -12.80 -21.42
N ALA A 171 19.43 -13.17 -20.28
CA ALA A 171 20.66 -12.53 -19.84
C ALA A 171 21.79 -12.95 -20.77
N GLY A 172 22.27 -12.00 -21.58
CA GLY A 172 23.39 -12.21 -22.51
C GLY A 172 24.70 -12.61 -21.84
#